data_AF-A0A6A5TKL8-F1
#
_entry.id   AF-A0A6A5TKL8-F1
#
_cell.length_a   1.000
_cell.length_b   1.000
_cell.length_c   1.000
_cell.angle_alpha   90.00
_cell.angle_beta   90.00
_cell.angle_gamma   90.00
#
_symmetry.space_group_name_H-M   'P 1'
#
loop_
_entity.id
_entity.type
_entity.pdbx_description
1 polymer ?
#
loop_
_entity_poly.entity_id
_entity_poly.type
_entity_poly.pdbx_seq_one_letter_code
_entity_poly.pdbx_strand_id
1 'polypeptide(L)' 'ALFTNIYYLIIDKKSMVGLTTLAWLNIRCREIFLVQASYPFSGLNIILASDFY' A
#
# COMPACT_ATOMS: atom_id res chain seq x y z
N ALA A 1 9.59 6.90 -14.96
CA ALA A 1 8.93 7.14 -13.66
C ALA A 1 9.89 6.70 -12.55
N LEU A 2 9.91 7.37 -11.40
CA LEU A 2 10.86 7.10 -10.31
C LEU A 2 10.66 5.72 -9.66
N PHE A 3 9.46 5.16 -9.78
CA PHE A 3 9.08 3.87 -9.20
C PHE A 3 8.66 2.92 -10.32
N THR A 4 9.54 1.97 -10.67
CA THR A 4 9.29 0.92 -11.66
C THR A 4 9.65 -0.43 -11.05
N ASN A 5 9.01 -1.51 -11.52
CA ASN A 5 9.24 -2.88 -11.04
C ASN A 5 9.05 -3.07 -9.53
N ILE A 6 8.08 -2.37 -8.94
CA ILE A 6 7.63 -2.56 -7.56
C ILE A 6 6.34 -3.37 -7.59
N TYR A 7 6.31 -4.47 -6.83
CA TYR A 7 5.19 -5.42 -6.84
C TYR A 7 4.57 -5.65 -5.45
N TYR A 8 5.24 -5.20 -4.38
CA TYR A 8 4.84 -5.48 -3.01
C TYR A 8 4.86 -4.20 -2.16
N LEU A 9 3.86 -4.07 -1.28
CA LEU A 9 3.81 -3.13 -0.17
C LEU A 9 3.80 -3.94 1.13
N ILE A 10 4.89 -3.89 1.90
CA ILE A 10 5.02 -4.57 3.18
C ILE A 10 4.82 -3.54 4.30
N ILE A 11 3.85 -3.78 5.18
CA ILE A 11 3.56 -2.94 6.34
C ILE A 11 3.89 -3.77 7.59
N ASP A 12 5.00 -3.43 8.24
CA ASP A 12 5.35 -3.95 9.55
C ASP A 12 4.60 -3.21 10.67
N LYS A 13 4.46 -3.85 11.83
CA LYS A 13 3.72 -3.32 12.99
C LYS A 13 2.33 -2.80 12.61
N LYS A 14 1.55 -3.60 11.89
CA LYS A 14 0.20 -3.19 11.41
C LYS A 14 -0.72 -2.69 12.52
N SER A 15 -0.51 -3.11 13.77
CA SER A 15 -1.26 -2.63 14.95
C SER A 15 -1.13 -1.12 15.17
N MET A 16 -0.04 -0.52 14.71
CA MET A 16 0.19 0.93 14.76
C MET A 16 -0.42 1.68 13.57
N VAL A 17 -0.92 0.97 12.55
CA VAL A 17 -1.45 1.56 11.33
C VAL A 17 -2.98 1.51 11.36
N GLY A 18 -3.58 2.64 11.73
CA GLY A 18 -5.02 2.81 11.70
C GLY A 18 -5.61 2.79 10.27
N LEU A 19 -6.92 2.57 10.18
CA LEU A 19 -7.66 2.54 8.91
C LEU A 19 -7.52 3.83 8.10
N THR A 20 -7.48 4.98 8.76
CA THR A 20 -7.24 6.27 8.11
C THR A 20 -5.92 6.25 7.35
N THR A 21 -4.84 5.83 8.01
CA THR A 21 -3.50 5.74 7.39
C THR A 21 -3.49 4.77 6.21
N LEU A 22 -4.18 3.62 6.30
CA LEU A 22 -4.34 2.70 5.18
C LEU A 22 -5.09 3.32 4.00
N ALA A 23 -6.13 4.11 4.26
CA ALA A 23 -6.85 4.83 3.21
C ALA A 23 -5.98 5.86 2.49
N TRP A 24 -5.17 6.61 3.25
CA TRP A 24 -4.18 7.55 2.69
C TRP A 24 -3.13 6.82 1.84
N LEU A 25 -2.60 5.69 2.31
CA LEU A 25 -1.64 4.89 1.55
C LEU A 25 -2.25 4.42 0.21
N ASN A 26 -3.48 3.94 0.21
CA ASN A 26 -4.18 3.55 -1.02
C ASN A 26 -4.28 4.72 -2.02
N ILE A 27 -4.64 5.92 -1.56
CA ILE A 27 -4.69 7.12 -2.43
C ILE A 27 -3.31 7.42 -3.02
N ARG A 28 -2.27 7.44 -2.19
CA ARG A 28 -0.90 7.74 -2.64
C ARG A 28 -0.36 6.70 -3.62
N CYS A 29 -0.65 5.42 -3.40
CA CYS A 29 -0.28 4.37 -4.36
C CYS A 29 -0.91 4.63 -5.74
N ARG A 30 -2.19 5.02 -5.78
CA ARG A 30 -2.89 5.30 -7.05
C ARG A 30 -2.30 6.50 -7.79
N GLU A 31 -1.83 7.52 -7.07
CA GLU A 31 -1.18 8.71 -7.64
C GLU A 31 0.24 8.42 -8.14
N ILE A 32 0.97 7.52 -7.49
CA ILE A 32 2.35 7.15 -7.84
C ILE A 32 2.37 6.14 -9.01
N PHE A 33 1.49 5.14 -8.97
CA PHE A 33 1.50 3.98 -9.87
C PHE A 33 0.31 4.03 -10.84
N LEU A 34 0.34 4.98 -11.78
CA LEU A 34 -0.81 5.33 -12.62
C LEU A 34 -1.36 4.19 -13.50
N VAL A 35 -0.52 3.22 -13.89
CA VAL A 35 -0.89 2.11 -14.80
C VAL A 35 -2.04 1.27 -14.26
N GLN A 36 -2.15 1.15 -12.94
CA GLN A 36 -3.13 0.31 -12.25
C GLN A 36 -3.97 1.08 -11.23
N ALA A 37 -4.10 2.40 -11.40
CA ALA A 37 -4.74 3.30 -10.42
C ALA A 37 -6.22 2.97 -10.11
N SER A 38 -6.90 2.21 -10.96
CA SER A 38 -8.25 1.72 -10.68
C SER A 38 -8.29 0.62 -9.60
N TYR A 39 -7.19 -0.12 -9.43
CA TYR A 39 -7.09 -1.19 -8.44
C TYR A 39 -6.78 -0.62 -7.03
N PRO A 40 -7.19 -1.29 -5.95
CA PRO A 40 -6.70 -0.97 -4.61
C PRO A 40 -5.17 -0.98 -4.57
N PHE A 41 -4.58 0.03 -3.94
CA PHE A 41 -3.13 0.25 -3.82
C PHE A 41 -2.39 0.17 -5.17
N SER A 42 -3.07 0.51 -6.27
CA SER A 42 -2.55 0.36 -7.63
C SER A 42 -2.07 -1.05 -7.99
N GLY A 43 -2.75 -2.07 -7.46
CA GLY A 43 -2.47 -3.47 -7.79
C GLY A 43 -1.21 -4.04 -7.12
N LEU A 44 -0.60 -3.32 -6.18
CA LEU A 44 0.47 -3.87 -5.36
C LEU A 44 -0.05 -5.01 -4.49
N ASN A 45 0.75 -6.07 -4.38
CA ASN A 45 0.51 -7.13 -3.40
C ASN A 45 0.81 -6.59 -2.00
N ILE A 46 -0.11 -6.72 -1.06
CA ILE A 46 0.04 -6.16 0.28
C ILE A 46 0.33 -7.27 1.26
N ILE A 47 1.40 -7.11 2.03
CA ILE A 47 1.74 -8.00 3.15
C ILE A 47 1.66 -7.17 4.43
N LEU A 48 0.72 -7.52 5.30
CA LEU A 48 0.62 -6.95 6.64
C LEU A 48 1.32 -7.91 7.61
N ALA A 49 2.42 -7.46 8.20
CA ALA A 49 3.21 -8.22 9.16
C ALA A 49 3.02 -7.68 10.59
N SER A 50 3.40 -8.49 11.57
CA SER A 50 3.20 -8.31 13.02
C SER A 50 1.89 -8.88 13.57
N ASP A 51 1.89 -9.12 14.87
CA ASP A 51 0.75 -9.45 15.71
C ASP A 51 -0.33 -8.36 15.76
N PHE A 52 -1.54 -8.75 16.19
CA PHE A 52 -2.60 -7.82 16.63
C PHE A 52 -2.61 -7.66 18.16
N TYR A 53 -1.66 -8.28 18.87
CA TYR A 53 -1.65 -8.49 20.31
C TYR A 53 -0.38 -7.91 20.92
#